data_AF-A0A672M0L8-F1
#
_entry.id   AF-A0A672M0L8-F1
#
_cell.length_a   1.000
_cell.length_b   1.000
_cell.length_c   1.000
_cell.angle_alpha   90.00
_cell.angle_beta   90.00
_cell.angle_gamma   90.00
#
_symmetry.space_group_name_H-M   'P 1'
#
loop_
_entity.id
_entity.type
_entity.pdbx_description
1 polymer ?
#
loop_
_entity_poly.entity_id
_entity_poly.type
_entity_poly.pdbx_seq_one_letter_code
_entity_poly.pdbx_strand_id
1 'polypeptide(L)' 'MVSEIRHLNSIQFGSFSSTVSSDAVILVAEMLKVFVEEAARRAVKQADSEDCDTVDIEHFEKILPQLLLDF' A
#
# COMPACT_ATOMS: atom_id res chain seq x y z
N MET A 1 -8.49 2.96 -11.21
CA MET A 1 -8.54 2.19 -9.96
C MET A 1 -8.90 0.71 -10.16
N VAL A 2 -10.17 0.29 -10.32
CA VAL A 2 -10.53 -1.15 -10.41
C VAL A 2 -9.88 -1.88 -11.59
N SER A 3 -9.78 -1.24 -12.76
CA SER A 3 -9.09 -1.76 -13.94
C SER A 3 -7.57 -1.90 -13.74
N GLU A 4 -6.95 -0.97 -13.01
CA GLU A 4 -5.51 -0.97 -12.71
C GLU A 4 -5.15 -2.08 -11.72
N ILE A 5 -6.04 -2.38 -10.76
CA ILE A 5 -5.83 -3.46 -9.80
C ILE A 5 -5.94 -4.82 -10.47
N ARG A 6 -6.85 -4.99 -11.44
CA ARG A 6 -6.87 -6.22 -12.27
C ARG A 6 -5.56 -6.39 -13.03
N HIS A 7 -4.99 -5.30 -13.54
CA HIS A 7 -3.70 -5.34 -14.21
C HIS A 7 -2.56 -5.70 -13.25
N LEU A 8 -2.52 -5.09 -12.05
CA LEU A 8 -1.52 -5.41 -11.02
C LEU A 8 -1.58 -6.88 -10.59
N ASN A 9 -2.79 -7.42 -10.38
CA ASN A 9 -3.00 -8.84 -10.06
C ASN A 9 -2.47 -9.75 -11.19
N SER A 10 -2.69 -9.40 -12.46
CA SER A 10 -2.20 -10.22 -13.57
C SER A 10 -0.66 -10.28 -13.67
N ILE A 11 0.05 -9.30 -13.11
CA ILE A 11 1.50 -9.25 -13.09
C ILE A 11 2.08 -10.11 -11.96
N GLN A 12 1.42 -10.17 -10.80
CA GLN A 12 1.90 -10.96 -9.65
C GLN A 12 1.52 -12.45 -9.72
N PHE A 13 0.37 -12.79 -10.32
CA PHE A 13 -0.04 -14.18 -10.53
C PHE A 13 0.42 -14.67 -11.91
N GLY A 14 1.70 -15.01 -12.05
CA GLY A 14 2.26 -15.50 -13.31
C GLY A 14 1.41 -16.59 -13.97
N SER A 15 0.86 -16.30 -15.16
CA SER A 15 0.12 -17.19 -16.08
C SER A 15 -0.82 -18.25 -15.50
N PHE A 16 -1.30 -18.11 -14.26
CA PHE A 16 -2.32 -18.99 -13.72
C PHE A 16 -3.68 -18.46 -14.16
N SER A 17 -4.53 -19.32 -14.69
CA SER A 17 -5.91 -19.00 -15.06
C SER A 17 -6.80 -18.81 -13.83
N SER A 18 -6.35 -18.05 -12.84
CA SER A 18 -7.16 -17.67 -11.69
C SER A 18 -8.11 -16.55 -12.12
N THR A 19 -9.35 -16.92 -12.44
CA THR A 19 -10.45 -15.95 -12.50
C THR A 19 -10.67 -15.38 -11.10
N VAL A 20 -10.04 -14.23 -10.83
CA VAL A 20 -10.28 -13.45 -9.60
C VAL A 20 -11.70 -12.88 -9.68
N SER A 21 -12.53 -13.19 -8.69
CA SER A 21 -13.90 -12.67 -8.63
C SER A 21 -13.90 -11.14 -8.56
N SER A 22 -14.97 -10.51 -9.06
CA SER A 22 -15.09 -9.04 -8.97
C SER A 22 -15.03 -8.53 -7.53
N ASP A 23 -15.58 -9.28 -6.57
CA ASP A 23 -15.53 -8.93 -5.15
C ASP A 23 -14.10 -9.01 -4.59
N ALA A 24 -13.32 -10.02 -5.00
CA ALA A 24 -11.92 -10.11 -4.61
C ALA A 24 -11.09 -8.94 -5.18
N VAL A 25 -11.38 -8.48 -6.40
CA VAL A 25 -10.75 -7.27 -6.96
C VAL A 25 -11.10 -6.03 -6.14
N ILE A 26 -12.36 -5.87 -5.74
CA ILE A 26 -12.79 -4.75 -4.89
C ILE A 26 -12.10 -4.82 -3.53
N LEU A 27 -12.00 -6.00 -2.92
CA LEU A 27 -11.34 -6.17 -1.64
C LEU A 27 -9.84 -5.81 -1.70
N VAL A 28 -9.14 -6.25 -2.74
CA VAL A 28 -7.73 -5.85 -2.96
C VAL A 28 -7.61 -4.35 -3.21
N ALA A 29 -8.60 -3.73 -3.87
CA ALA A 29 -8.65 -2.27 -4.03
C ALA A 29 -8.67 -1.53 -2.71
N GLU A 30 -9.57 -1.94 -1.82
CA GLU A 30 -9.70 -1.33 -0.50
C GLU A 30 -8.47 -1.64 0.35
N MET A 31 -7.89 -2.83 0.27
CA MET A 31 -6.66 -3.17 0.97
C MET A 31 -5.48 -2.29 0.52
N LEU A 32 -5.31 -2.09 -0.79
CA LEU A 32 -4.27 -1.19 -1.34
C LEU A 32 -4.49 0.25 -0.90
N LYS A 33 -5.75 0.71 -0.86
CA LYS A 33 -6.07 2.05 -0.35
C LYS A 33 -5.67 2.19 1.12
N VAL A 34 -6.04 1.21 1.96
CA VAL A 34 -5.66 1.20 3.39
C VAL A 34 -4.14 1.16 3.57
N PHE A 35 -3.44 0.36 2.77
CA PHE A 35 -1.97 0.30 2.78
C PHE A 35 -1.33 1.66 2.51
N VAL A 36 -1.79 2.38 1.48
CA VAL A 36 -1.26 3.70 1.12
C VAL A 36 -1.63 4.76 2.17
N GLU A 37 -2.85 4.74 2.71
CA GLU A 37 -3.27 5.66 3.77
C GLU A 37 -2.43 5.45 5.05
N GLU A 38 -2.13 4.19 5.39
CA GLU A 38 -1.35 3.86 6.58
C GLU A 38 0.14 4.24 6.40
N ALA A 39 0.70 3.99 5.22
CA ALA A 39 2.03 4.45 4.84
C ALA A 39 2.16 5.97 5.01
N ALA A 40 1.22 6.74 4.46
CA ALA A 40 1.22 8.19 4.53
C ALA A 40 1.08 8.69 5.97
N ARG A 41 0.12 8.14 6.74
CA ARG A 41 -0.11 8.56 8.13
C ARG A 41 1.10 8.27 9.02
N ARG A 42 1.75 7.12 8.86
CA ARG A 42 2.96 6.78 9.62
C ARG A 42 4.15 7.67 9.24
N ALA A 43 4.32 7.98 7.96
CA ALA A 43 5.38 8.88 7.52
C ALA A 43 5.19 10.31 8.06
N VAL A 44 3.95 10.82 8.07
CA VAL A 44 3.61 12.10 8.74
C VAL A 44 3.94 12.04 10.22
N LYS A 45 3.48 11.01 10.93
CA LYS A 45 3.77 10.83 12.35
C LYS A 45 5.27 10.74 12.65
N GLN A 46 6.05 10.14 11.75
CA GLN A 46 7.50 10.06 11.88
C GLN A 46 8.16 11.43 11.69
N ALA A 47 7.72 12.22 10.70
CA ALA A 47 8.19 13.60 10.52
C ALA A 47 7.82 14.49 11.72
N ASP A 48 6.58 14.40 12.21
CA ASP A 48 6.13 15.12 13.40
C ASP A 48 6.98 14.76 14.63
N SER A 49 7.39 13.49 14.77
CA SER A 49 8.23 13.04 15.88
C SER A 49 9.68 13.55 15.83
N GLU A 50 10.09 14.05 14.66
CA GLU A 50 11.41 14.63 14.40
C GLU A 50 11.33 16.17 14.25
N ASP A 51 10.22 16.78 14.69
CA ASP A 51 9.95 18.23 14.61
C ASP A 51 10.10 18.79 13.18
N CYS A 52 9.73 18.00 12.17
CA CYS A 52 9.82 18.37 10.75
C CYS A 52 8.43 18.76 10.20
N ASP A 53 8.34 19.91 9.52
CA ASP A 53 7.09 20.41 8.92
C ASP A 53 6.70 19.68 7.62
N THR A 54 7.60 18.88 7.06
CA THR A 54 7.41 18.17 5.78
C THR A 54 7.88 16.73 5.87
N VAL A 55 7.16 15.84 5.17
CA VAL A 55 7.56 14.43 5.03
C VAL A 55 8.58 14.28 3.92
N ASP A 56 9.83 14.05 4.30
CA ASP A 56 10.89 13.55 3.41
C ASP A 56 10.95 12.01 3.35
N ILE A 57 11.68 11.49 2.35
CA ILE A 57 11.83 10.05 2.09
C ILE A 57 12.37 9.27 3.29
N GLU A 58 13.27 9.86 4.08
CA GLU A 58 13.88 9.21 5.25
C GLU A 58 12.83 8.83 6.32
N HIS A 59 11.77 9.64 6.47
CA HIS A 59 10.67 9.33 7.40
C HIS A 59 9.89 8.10 6.95
N PHE A 60 9.70 7.94 5.64
CA PHE A 60 9.06 6.76 5.08
C PHE A 60 9.96 5.52 5.23
N GLU A 61 11.25 5.64 4.94
CA GLU A 61 12.22 4.54 5.11
C GLU A 61 12.28 4.03 6.56
N LYS A 62 12.16 4.93 7.55
CA LYS A 62 12.12 4.56 8.98
C LYS A 62 10.89 3.72 9.36
N ILE A 63 9.72 4.00 8.78
CA ILE A 63 8.48 3.27 9.08
C ILE A 63 8.27 2.03 8.21
N LEU A 64 9.00 1.93 7.09
CA LEU A 64 8.83 0.89 6.08
C LEU A 64 8.98 -0.54 6.64
N PRO A 65 9.95 -0.87 7.51
CA PRO A 65 10.08 -2.22 8.03
C PRO A 65 8.83 -2.70 8.77
N GLN A 66 8.23 -1.85 9.61
CA GLN A 66 7.02 -2.23 10.34
C GLN A 66 5.78 -2.20 9.44
N LEU A 67 5.69 -1.25 8.50
CA LEU A 67 4.61 -1.23 7.52
C LEU A 67 4.54 -2.53 6.72
N LEU A 68 5.68 -3.11 6.32
CA LEU A 68 5.74 -4.37 5.60
C LEU A 68 5.49 -5.61 6.48
N LEU A 69 5.58 -5.51 7.81
CA LEU A 69 5.27 -6.61 8.72
C LEU A 69 3.77 -6.67 9.06
N ASP A 70 3.07 -5.54 8.96
CA ASP A 70 1.65 -5.44 9.28
C ASP A 70 0.74 -5.93 8.14
N PHE A 71 1.29 -6.14 6.94
CA PHE A 71 0.58 -6.55 5.72
C PHE A 71 1.25 -7.77 5.08
#